data_AF-A0A2V8WUR1-F1
#
_entry.id   AF-A0A2V8WUR1-F1
#
_cell.length_a   1.000
_cell.length_b   1.000
_cell.length_c   1.000
_cell.angle_alpha   90.00
_cell.angle_beta   90.00
_cell.angle_gamma   90.00
#
_symmetry.space_group_name_H-M   'P 1'
#
loop_
_entity.id
_entity.type
_entity.pdbx_description
1 polymer ?
#
loop_
_entity_poly.entity_id
_entity_poly.type
_entity_poly.pdbx_seq_one_letter_code
_entity_poly.pdbx_strand_id
1 'polypeptide(L)' 'MSAAIGFSLSHLQAMLLFALVISIAFGFLSRRQPVERVKYIVWSLFLFLLIGVGIGWAMYPFSR' A
#
# COMPACT_ATOMS: atom_id res chain seq x y z
N MET A 1 -7.93 33.92 -4.60
CA MET A 1 -8.59 32.65 -4.21
C MET A 1 -7.71 31.52 -4.70
N SER A 2 -6.93 30.89 -3.82
CA SER A 2 -6.07 29.76 -4.20
C SER A 2 -6.96 28.56 -4.48
N ALA A 3 -7.00 28.09 -5.72
CA ALA A 3 -7.67 26.85 -6.06
C ALA A 3 -6.91 25.72 -5.36
N ALA A 4 -7.41 25.27 -4.20
CA ALA A 4 -6.98 24.01 -3.64
C ALA A 4 -7.34 22.94 -4.66
N ILE A 5 -6.34 22.44 -5.38
CA ILE A 5 -6.48 21.24 -6.21
C ILE A 5 -6.77 20.11 -5.23
N GLY A 6 -8.05 19.88 -4.93
CA GLY A 6 -8.49 18.85 -4.00
C GLY A 6 -8.23 17.49 -4.61
N PHE A 7 -7.12 16.85 -4.22
CA PHE A 7 -6.90 15.44 -4.48
C PHE A 7 -7.84 14.63 -3.60
N SER A 8 -9.00 14.24 -4.13
CA SER A 8 -9.87 13.26 -3.49
C SER A 8 -9.38 11.85 -3.83
N LEU A 9 -8.66 11.23 -2.90
CA LEU A 9 -8.29 9.82 -3.02
C LEU A 9 -9.42 8.95 -2.47
N SER A 10 -9.86 7.98 -3.26
CA SER A 10 -10.71 6.91 -2.74
C SER A 10 -9.95 6.11 -1.66
N HIS A 11 -10.67 5.48 -0.73
CA HIS A 11 -10.05 4.68 0.33
C HIS A 11 -9.11 3.60 -0.22
N LEU A 12 -9.51 2.95 -1.31
CA LEU A 12 -8.68 1.97 -2.01
C LEU A 12 -7.40 2.60 -2.59
N GLN A 13 -7.50 3.77 -3.23
CA GLN A 13 -6.33 4.48 -3.76
C GLN A 13 -5.38 4.92 -2.64
N ALA A 14 -5.92 5.42 -1.53
CA ALA A 14 -5.12 5.80 -0.37
C ALA A 14 -4.38 4.58 0.23
N MET A 15 -5.06 3.44 0.35
CA MET A 15 -4.46 2.18 0.81
C MET A 15 -3.36 1.68 -0.14
N LEU A 16 -3.61 1.71 -1.46
CA LEU A 16 -2.63 1.33 -2.48
C LEU A 16 -1.39 2.21 -2.43
N LEU A 17 -1.58 3.53 -2.35
CA LEU A 17 -0.48 4.49 -2.21
C LEU A 17 0.33 4.25 -0.94
N PHE A 18 -0.35 4.06 0.20
CA PHE A 18 0.29 3.75 1.46
C PHE A 18 1.12 2.47 1.37
N ALA A 19 0.51 1.37 0.89
CA ALA A 19 1.18 0.08 0.77
C ALA A 19 2.41 0.15 -0.15
N LEU A 20 2.32 0.90 -1.26
CA LEU A 20 3.41 1.11 -2.19
C LEU A 20 4.56 1.90 -1.56
N VAL A 21 4.27 3.06 -0.98
CA VAL A 21 5.29 3.95 -0.40
C VAL A 21 6.04 3.26 0.75
N ILE A 22 5.31 2.60 1.66
CA ILE A 22 5.94 1.92 2.80
C ILE A 22 6.76 0.71 2.34
N SER A 23 6.28 -0.05 1.36
CA SER A 23 7.04 -1.18 0.80
C SER A 23 8.35 -0.74 0.19
N ILE A 24 8.34 0.34 -0.59
CA ILE A 24 9.56 0.91 -1.18
C ILE A 24 10.49 1.41 -0.08
N ALA A 25 9.99 2.17 0.89
CA ALA A 25 10.79 2.70 2.00
C ALA A 25 11.50 1.56 2.76
N PHE A 26 10.77 0.49 3.12
CA PHE A 26 11.35 -0.66 3.80
C PHE A 26 12.32 -1.47 2.93
N GLY A 27 12.03 -1.64 1.64
CA GLY A 27 12.97 -2.28 0.72
C GLY A 27 14.31 -1.53 0.65
N PHE A 28 14.27 -0.20 0.60
CA PHE A 28 15.47 0.63 0.59
C PHE A 28 16.21 0.61 1.93
N LEU A 29 15.48 0.59 3.06
CA LEU A 29 16.07 0.54 4.39
C LEU A 29 16.69 -0.82 4.74
N SER A 30 16.06 -1.92 4.31
CA SER A 30 16.39 -3.26 4.80
C SER A 30 17.49 -3.97 3.97
N ARG A 31 17.59 -3.71 2.66
CA ARG A 31 18.46 -4.48 1.75
C ARG A 31 19.39 -3.58 0.95
N ARG A 32 20.67 -3.97 0.87
CA ARG A 32 21.69 -3.29 0.07
C ARG A 32 21.80 -3.83 -1.36
N GLN A 33 21.49 -5.10 -1.58
CA GLN A 33 21.50 -5.68 -2.92
C GLN A 33 20.20 -5.31 -3.67
N PRO A 34 20.28 -4.85 -4.93
CA PRO A 34 19.12 -4.38 -5.68
C PRO A 34 18.09 -5.50 -5.92
N VAL A 35 18.55 -6.72 -6.18
CA VAL A 35 17.67 -7.88 -6.41
C VAL A 35 16.91 -8.26 -5.15
N GLU A 36 17.59 -8.35 -4.01
CA GLU A 36 16.95 -8.64 -2.72
C GLU A 36 15.99 -7.53 -2.30
N ARG A 37 16.34 -6.28 -2.61
CA ARG A 37 15.49 -5.11 -2.37
C ARG A 37 14.18 -5.21 -3.15
N VAL A 38 14.23 -5.44 -4.46
CA VAL A 38 13.01 -5.57 -5.29
C VAL A 38 12.15 -6.73 -4.79
N LYS A 39 12.76 -7.89 -4.51
CA LYS A 39 12.04 -9.04 -3.94
C LYS A 39 11.34 -8.68 -2.63
N TYR A 40 12.02 -7.94 -1.74
CA TYR A 40 11.45 -7.49 -0.48
C TYR A 40 10.27 -6.53 -0.69
N ILE A 41 10.42 -5.52 -1.56
CA ILE A 41 9.36 -4.55 -1.89
C ILE A 41 8.12 -5.26 -2.42
N VAL A 42 8.29 -6.20 -3.36
CA VAL A 42 7.17 -6.94 -3.96
C VAL A 42 6.47 -7.79 -2.90
N TRP A 43 7.23 -8.49 -2.05
CA TRP A 43 6.65 -9.31 -0.98
C TRP A 43 5.92 -8.47 0.06
N SER A 44 6.51 -7.36 0.53
CA SER A 44 5.87 -6.49 1.51
C SER A 44 4.61 -5.85 0.92
N LEU A 45 4.66 -5.42 -0.35
CA LEU A 45 3.50 -4.84 -1.03
C LEU A 45 2.36 -5.86 -1.10
N PHE A 46 2.67 -7.08 -1.53
CA PHE A 46 1.69 -8.17 -1.57
C PHE A 46 1.07 -8.43 -0.20
N LEU A 47 1.88 -8.48 0.87
CA LEU A 47 1.40 -8.68 2.23
C LEU A 47 0.49 -7.54 2.71
N PHE A 48 0.87 -6.28 2.43
CA PHE A 48 0.04 -5.12 2.78
C PHE A 48 -1.30 -5.13 2.05
N LEU A 49 -1.32 -5.50 0.76
CA LEU A 49 -2.56 -5.61 0.01
C LEU A 49 -3.43 -6.76 0.50
N LEU A 50 -2.82 -7.92 0.77
CA LEU A 50 -3.53 -9.09 1.27
C LEU A 50 -4.18 -8.80 2.63
N ILE A 51 -3.46 -8.15 3.53
CA ILE A 51 -3.99 -7.76 4.85
C ILE A 51 -5.00 -6.62 4.72
N GLY A 52 -4.72 -5.59 3.93
CA GLY A 52 -5.61 -4.44 3.77
C GLY A 52 -6.96 -4.83 3.15
N VAL A 53 -6.93 -5.60 2.06
CA VAL A 53 -8.13 -6.15 1.42
C VAL A 53 -8.79 -7.20 2.33
N GLY A 54 -8.00 -8.08 2.96
CA GLY A 54 -8.50 -9.13 3.84
C GLY A 54 -9.23 -8.57 5.06
N ILE A 55 -8.68 -7.53 5.70
CA ILE A 55 -9.33 -6.82 6.81
C ILE A 55 -10.56 -6.06 6.30
N GLY A 56 -10.44 -5.32 5.19
CA GLY A 56 -11.58 -4.60 4.61
C GLY A 56 -12.75 -5.51 4.28
N TRP A 57 -12.46 -6.71 3.75
CA TRP A 57 -13.44 -7.75 3.53
C TRP A 57 -13.97 -8.35 4.84
N ALA A 58 -13.10 -8.69 5.79
CA ALA A 58 -13.51 -9.25 7.08
C ALA A 58 -14.36 -8.30 7.93
N MET A 59 -14.23 -6.99 7.73
CA MET A 59 -15.08 -5.97 8.34
C MET A 59 -16.49 -5.95 7.75
N TYR A 60 -16.64 -6.27 6.46
CA TYR A 60 -17.93 -6.33 5.76
C TYR A 60 -18.05 -7.60 4.91
N PRO A 61 -17.99 -8.80 5.52
CA PRO A 61 -17.84 -10.06 4.78
C PRO A 61 -19.09 -10.41 3.98
N PHE A 62 -20.24 -9.89 4.43
CA PHE A 62 -21.54 -9.99 3.76
C PHE A 62 -22.18 -8.59 3.71
N SER A 63 -21.64 -7.69 2.89
CA SER A 63 -22.35 -6.45 2.56
C SER A 63 -23.62 -6.83 1.78
N ARG A 64 -24.76 -6.84 2.46
CA ARG A 64 -26.10 -6.88 1.85
C ARG A 64 -26.65 -5.46 1.84
#